data_AF-A0AA41XTA3-F1
#
_entry.id   AF-A0AA41XTA3-F1
#
_cell.length_a   1.000
_cell.length_b   1.000
_cell.length_c   1.000
_cell.angle_alpha   90.00
_cell.angle_beta   90.00
_cell.angle_gamma   90.00
#
_symmetry.space_group_name_H-M   'P 1'
#
loop_
_entity.id
_entity.type
_entity.pdbx_description
1 polymer ?
#
loop_
_entity_poly.entity_id
_entity_poly.type
_entity_poly.pdbx_seq_one_letter_code
_entity_poly.pdbx_strand_id
1 'polypeptide(L)' 'ARSAALAPWLEHYNNQRRHSAIGGKPPITRVSPTS' A
#
# COMPACT_ATOMS: atom_id res chain seq x y z
N ALA A 1 -1.28 -13.28 -17.36
CA ALA A 1 -1.35 -13.72 -15.94
C ALA A 1 -0.71 -12.70 -14.98
N ARG A 2 0.63 -12.49 -15.04
CA ARG A 2 1.33 -11.57 -14.11
C ARG A 2 0.77 -10.14 -14.08
N SER A 3 0.50 -9.54 -15.24
CA SER A 3 -0.04 -8.17 -15.31
C SER A 3 -1.45 -8.05 -14.71
N ALA A 4 -2.28 -9.09 -14.83
CA ALA A 4 -3.62 -9.09 -14.24
C ALA A 4 -3.58 -9.16 -12.70
N ALA A 5 -2.52 -9.74 -12.13
CA ALA A 5 -2.32 -9.79 -10.68
C ALA A 5 -1.72 -8.49 -10.09
N LEU A 6 -1.20 -7.59 -10.94
CA LEU A 6 -0.52 -6.37 -10.47
C LEU A 6 -1.49 -5.40 -9.79
N ALA A 7 -2.65 -5.14 -10.40
CA ALA A 7 -3.64 -4.23 -9.84
C ALA A 7 -4.12 -4.64 -8.44
N PRO A 8 -4.60 -5.88 -8.20
CA PRO A 8 -5.01 -6.29 -6.86
C PRO A 8 -3.84 -6.34 -5.86
N TRP A 9 -2.61 -6.61 -6.33
CA TRP A 9 -1.44 -6.61 -5.46
C TRP A 9 -1.07 -5.20 -4.98
N LEU A 10 -1.10 -4.19 -5.87
CA LEU A 10 -0.81 -2.80 -5.50
C LEU A 10 -1.81 -2.26 -4.47
N GLU A 11 -3.08 -2.59 -4.65
CA GLU A 11 -4.14 -2.21 -3.71
C GLU A 11 -3.87 -2.75 -2.30
N HIS A 12 -3.58 -4.05 -2.19
CA HIS A 12 -3.23 -4.66 -0.91
C HIS A 12 -1.95 -4.08 -0.31
N TYR A 13 -0.89 -3.91 -1.12
CA TYR A 13 0.39 -3.40 -0.65
C TYR A 13 0.26 -1.97 -0.10
N ASN A 14 -0.40 -1.08 -0.84
CA ASN A 14 -0.47 0.33 -0.46
C ASN A 14 -1.43 0.58 0.71
N ASN A 15 -2.55 -0.16 0.79
CA ASN A 15 -3.63 0.13 1.73
C ASN A 15 -3.71 -0.80 2.94
N GLN A 16 -3.15 -2.01 2.90
CA GLN A 16 -3.39 -3.01 3.95
C GLN A 16 -2.11 -3.60 4.55
N ARG A 17 -1.04 -3.73 3.78
CA ARG A 17 0.19 -4.38 4.24
C ARG A 17 0.84 -3.60 5.37
N ARG A 18 1.08 -4.23 6.52
CA ARG A 18 1.73 -3.60 7.68
C ARG A 18 3.25 -3.55 7.50
N HIS A 19 3.86 -2.40 7.81
CA HIS A 19 5.31 -2.21 7.76
C HIS A 19 5.87 -1.82 9.14
N SER A 20 6.83 -2.60 9.65
CA SER A 20 7.45 -2.37 10.96
C SER A 20 8.13 -1.00 11.06
N ALA A 21 8.78 -0.54 9.99
CA ALA A 21 9.46 0.75 9.91
C ALA A 21 8.53 1.97 10.12
N ILE A 22 7.21 1.80 9.95
CA ILE A 22 6.20 2.85 10.18
C ILE A 22 5.19 2.45 11.26
N GLY A 23 5.66 1.70 12.27
CA GLY A 23 4.83 1.33 13.42
C GLY A 23 3.70 0.36 13.08
N GLY A 24 3.90 -0.50 12.08
CA GLY A 24 2.90 -1.47 11.64
C GLY A 24 1.76 -0.87 10.80
N LYS A 25 1.89 0.39 10.35
CA LYS A 25 0.93 1.04 9.47
C LYS A 25 1.17 0.66 7.99
N PRO A 26 0.18 0.82 7.10
CA PRO A 26 0.36 0.63 5.68
C PRO A 26 1.05 1.82 4.99
N PRO A 27 1.68 1.63 3.82
CA PRO A 27 2.45 2.67 3.13
C PRO A 27 1.67 3.96 2.87
N ILE A 28 0.36 3.88 2.57
CA ILE A 28 -0.49 5.05 2.32
C ILE A 28 -0.53 6.04 3.50
N THR A 29 -0.27 5.60 4.74
CA THR A 29 -0.27 6.52 5.89
C THR A 29 0.89 7.52 5.88
N ARG A 30 1.84 7.40 4.94
CA ARG A 30 2.97 8.34 4.79
C ARG A 30 2.65 9.55 3.92
N VAL A 31 1.60 9.50 3.10
CA VAL A 31 1.27 10.58 2.17
C VAL A 31 0.20 11.49 2.79
N SER A 32 0.34 12.79 2.56
CA SER A 32 -0.70 13.77 2.93
C SER A 32 -1.63 14.00 1.75
N PRO A 33 -2.93 14.28 1.97
CA PRO A 33 -3.83 14.70 0.91
C PRO A 33 -3.27 15.93 0.18
N THR A 34 -3.47 15.99 -1.13
CA THR A 34 -3.20 17.19 -1.94
C THR A 34 -4.52 17.88 -2.25
N SER A 35 -4.53 19.22 -2.26
CA SER A 35 -5.69 20.05 -2.64
C SER A 35 -5.71 20.33 -4.13
#